data_AF-A0A1X6YKN5-F1
#
_entry.id   AF-A0A1X6YKN5-F1
#
_cell.length_a   1.000
_cell.length_b   1.000
_cell.length_c   1.000
_cell.angle_alpha   90.00
_cell.angle_beta   90.00
_cell.angle_gamma   90.00
#
_symmetry.space_group_name_H-M   'P 1'
#
loop_
_entity.id
_entity.type
_entity.pdbx_description
1 polymer ?
#
loop_
_entity_poly.entity_id
_entity_poly.type
_entity_poly.pdbx_seq_one_letter_code
_entity_poly.pdbx_strand_id
1 'polypeptide(L)'
;MPRRRLQIAFRGLPLAAGLLLALSPGAAVAETDFTRLSPAERAIFHQQIREALLGLPELLQDAPAPSAPPVTSVYQDAIDQDLARLSERDQALFGPDLPGFGPPGAALRIALFTAPDCPDCNRAEEDLRALAQTHDLRVTLLDITRNAALAETLEIDMAPSYVLPDMMLRGHIPPIVLERYLKR
;
A
#
# COMPACT_ATOMS: atom_id res chain seq x y z
N MET A 1 -74.01 53.06 0.19
CA MET A 1 -74.76 52.33 -0.86
C MET A 1 -74.49 50.84 -0.71
N PRO A 2 -75.53 50.03 -0.49
CA PRO A 2 -75.45 48.58 -0.27
C PRO A 2 -75.77 47.81 -1.56
N ARG A 3 -75.29 46.57 -1.69
CA ARG A 3 -75.82 45.48 -2.54
C ARG A 3 -74.86 44.29 -2.36
N ARG A 4 -75.27 43.05 -2.14
CA ARG A 4 -76.60 42.42 -2.00
C ARG A 4 -76.33 41.02 -1.43
N ARG A 5 -77.22 40.56 -0.55
CA ARG A 5 -77.27 39.19 -0.03
C ARG A 5 -77.44 38.17 -1.16
N LEU A 6 -76.92 36.95 -0.99
CA LEU A 6 -77.76 35.76 -1.15
C LEU A 6 -77.23 34.57 -0.34
N GLN A 7 -78.12 34.10 0.53
CA GLN A 7 -78.00 32.90 1.35
C GLN A 7 -78.41 31.69 0.51
N ILE A 8 -77.69 30.56 0.61
CA ILE A 8 -78.19 29.20 0.33
C ILE A 8 -77.28 28.25 1.14
N ALA A 9 -77.70 27.17 1.77
CA ALA A 9 -78.92 26.79 2.47
C ALA A 9 -78.52 25.55 3.30
N PHE A 10 -79.34 25.27 4.29
CA PHE A 10 -79.20 24.22 5.27
C PHE A 10 -79.13 22.78 4.70
N ARG A 11 -78.44 21.92 5.48
CA ARG A 11 -78.73 20.50 5.78
C ARG A 11 -78.49 19.42 4.72
N GLY A 12 -77.51 18.57 5.02
CA GLY A 12 -77.51 17.13 4.75
C GLY A 12 -76.55 16.44 5.74
N LEU A 13 -77.09 15.68 6.70
CA LEU A 13 -76.37 14.82 7.65
C LEU A 13 -76.28 13.39 7.04
N PRO A 14 -75.67 12.42 7.75
CA PRO A 14 -74.40 11.72 7.51
C PRO A 14 -74.57 10.40 6.71
N LEU A 15 -73.48 9.75 6.28
CA LEU A 15 -73.29 8.27 6.33
C LEU A 15 -72.10 7.81 5.45
N ALA A 16 -71.11 7.25 6.14
CA ALA A 16 -70.39 6.01 5.85
C ALA A 16 -69.50 5.81 4.60
N ALA A 17 -68.45 5.02 4.87
CA ALA A 17 -67.70 4.12 3.98
C ALA A 17 -66.46 4.67 3.24
N GLY A 18 -65.33 4.60 3.94
CA GLY A 18 -64.22 3.70 3.58
C GLY A 18 -63.33 4.04 2.37
N LEU A 19 -62.06 4.35 2.65
CA LEU A 19 -60.95 3.81 1.86
C LEU A 19 -59.68 3.75 2.71
N LEU A 20 -59.16 2.54 2.92
CA LEU A 20 -57.82 2.29 3.45
C LEU A 20 -56.78 2.90 2.50
N LEU A 21 -55.87 3.72 3.03
CA LEU A 21 -54.60 4.01 2.39
C LEU A 21 -53.47 3.55 3.32
N ALA A 22 -52.68 2.67 2.72
CA ALA A 22 -51.66 1.79 3.24
C ALA A 22 -50.61 2.44 4.15
N LEU A 23 -50.05 1.56 4.98
CA LEU A 23 -48.74 1.68 5.62
C LEU A 23 -47.69 2.25 4.66
N SER A 24 -46.95 3.26 5.13
CA SER A 24 -45.56 3.45 4.73
C SER A 24 -44.67 3.10 5.94
N PRO A 25 -44.10 1.89 6.00
CA PRO A 25 -43.10 1.55 6.99
C PRO A 25 -41.73 2.11 6.56
N GLY A 26 -40.98 2.63 7.53
CA GLY A 26 -39.53 2.67 7.48
C GLY A 26 -38.90 3.87 6.77
N ALA A 27 -38.61 4.92 7.54
CA ALA A 27 -37.34 5.60 7.34
C ALA A 27 -36.25 4.58 7.74
N ALA A 28 -35.69 3.88 6.75
CA ALA A 28 -34.51 3.06 6.95
C ALA A 28 -33.35 4.01 7.27
N VAL A 29 -32.95 4.04 8.54
CA VAL A 29 -31.60 4.44 8.90
C VAL A 29 -30.67 3.40 8.29
N ALA A 30 -30.20 3.67 7.07
CA ALA A 30 -29.21 2.82 6.42
C ALA A 30 -27.88 3.04 7.16
N GLU A 31 -27.62 2.17 8.13
CA GLU A 31 -26.26 1.80 8.47
C GLU A 31 -25.76 0.98 7.28
N THR A 32 -25.22 1.66 6.26
CA THR A 32 -24.84 1.01 5.00
C THR A 32 -23.67 0.07 5.28
N ASP A 33 -23.96 -1.21 5.48
CA ASP A 33 -22.93 -2.25 5.61
C ASP A 33 -22.25 -2.43 4.24
N PHE A 34 -21.11 -1.75 4.07
CA PHE A 34 -20.28 -1.81 2.85
C PHE A 34 -19.79 -3.23 2.52
N THR A 35 -19.86 -4.17 3.47
CA THR A 35 -19.50 -5.57 3.23
C THR A 35 -20.65 -6.41 2.66
N ARG A 36 -21.89 -5.89 2.69
CA ARG A 36 -23.10 -6.60 2.22
C ARG A 36 -24.07 -5.69 1.44
N LEU A 37 -23.56 -5.09 0.37
CA LEU A 37 -24.41 -4.31 -0.55
C LEU A 37 -25.31 -5.21 -1.40
N SER A 38 -26.61 -4.90 -1.45
CA SER A 38 -27.52 -5.46 -2.45
C SER A 38 -27.09 -5.08 -3.87
N PRO A 39 -27.60 -5.76 -4.91
CA PRO A 39 -27.27 -5.43 -6.30
C PRO A 39 -27.56 -3.97 -6.68
N ALA A 40 -28.67 -3.41 -6.16
CA ALA A 40 -29.07 -2.02 -6.44
C ALA A 40 -28.14 -1.02 -5.74
N GLU A 41 -27.81 -1.23 -4.47
CA GLU A 41 -26.90 -0.36 -3.71
C GLU A 41 -25.48 -0.40 -4.30
N ARG A 42 -25.02 -1.57 -4.74
CA ARG A 42 -23.73 -1.72 -5.41
C ARG A 42 -23.66 -0.95 -6.73
N ALA A 43 -24.74 -0.97 -7.51
CA ALA A 43 -24.81 -0.22 -8.77
C ALA A 43 -24.71 1.30 -8.52
N ILE A 44 -25.43 1.81 -7.52
CA ILE A 44 -25.37 3.22 -7.12
C ILE A 44 -23.97 3.59 -6.63
N PHE A 45 -23.37 2.75 -5.78
CA PHE A 45 -22.01 2.96 -5.27
C PHE A 45 -20.97 3.00 -6.39
N HIS A 46 -21.03 2.08 -7.36
CA HIS A 46 -20.14 2.07 -8.53
C HIS A 46 -20.30 3.34 -9.38
N GLN A 47 -21.52 3.85 -9.51
CA GLN A 47 -21.75 5.11 -10.21
C GLN A 47 -21.08 6.28 -9.47
N GLN A 48 -21.21 6.36 -8.15
CA GLN A 48 -20.58 7.40 -7.34
C GLN A 48 -19.05 7.32 -7.37
N ILE A 49 -18.45 6.11 -7.34
CA ILE A 49 -17.00 5.94 -7.51
C ILE A 49 -16.58 6.43 -8.90
N ARG A 50 -17.29 6.05 -9.96
CA ARG A 50 -16.98 6.52 -11.32
C ARG A 50 -17.02 8.04 -11.41
N GLU A 51 -18.07 8.66 -10.88
CA GLU A 51 -18.22 10.13 -10.86
C GLU A 51 -17.08 10.79 -10.07
N ALA A 52 -16.73 10.25 -8.91
CA ALA A 52 -15.62 10.74 -8.08
C ALA A 52 -14.26 10.62 -8.79
N LEU A 53 -13.98 9.48 -9.44
CA LEU A 53 -12.75 9.27 -10.21
C LEU A 53 -12.67 10.19 -11.44
N LEU A 54 -13.79 10.40 -12.14
CA LEU A 54 -13.86 11.35 -13.27
C LEU A 54 -13.70 12.81 -12.83
N GLY A 55 -14.10 13.14 -11.61
CA GLY A 55 -13.88 14.45 -10.98
C GLY A 55 -12.45 14.68 -10.49
N LEU A 56 -11.61 13.63 -10.44
CA LEU A 56 -10.24 13.67 -9.96
C LEU A 56 -9.26 13.18 -11.05
N PRO A 57 -9.09 13.94 -12.15
CA PRO A 57 -8.25 13.53 -13.28
C PRO A 57 -6.78 13.31 -12.90
N GLU A 58 -6.30 13.93 -11.81
CA GLU A 58 -4.96 13.71 -11.25
C GLU A 58 -4.74 12.26 -10.77
N LEU A 59 -5.78 11.55 -10.30
CA LEU A 59 -5.66 10.14 -9.88
C LEU A 59 -5.54 9.17 -11.06
N LEU A 60 -5.83 9.63 -12.28
CA LEU A 60 -5.85 8.83 -13.50
C LEU A 60 -4.62 9.03 -14.37
N GLN A 61 -3.71 9.95 -14.02
CA GLN A 61 -2.54 10.28 -14.84
C GLN A 61 -1.57 9.09 -15.00
N ASP A 62 -1.51 8.20 -14.00
CA ASP A 62 -0.68 6.98 -14.03
C ASP A 62 -1.48 5.70 -14.27
N ALA A 63 -2.77 5.80 -14.62
CA ALA A 63 -3.58 4.62 -14.93
C ALA A 63 -3.24 4.16 -16.37
N PRO A 64 -2.53 3.04 -16.57
CA PRO A 64 -2.24 2.57 -17.93
C PRO A 64 -3.57 2.28 -18.63
N ALA A 65 -3.74 2.81 -19.84
CA ALA A 65 -4.82 2.33 -20.70
C ALA A 65 -4.61 0.82 -20.90
N PRO A 66 -5.68 0.00 -20.97
CA PRO A 66 -5.56 -1.45 -21.12
C PRO A 66 -4.81 -1.90 -22.40
N SER A 67 -4.46 -0.97 -23.28
CA SER A 67 -3.65 -1.18 -24.49
C SER A 67 -2.54 -0.14 -24.69
N ALA A 68 -2.16 0.62 -23.66
CA ALA A 68 -1.01 1.52 -23.77
C ALA A 68 0.29 0.68 -23.80
N PRO A 69 1.28 1.05 -24.64
CA PRO A 69 2.64 0.54 -24.47
C PRO A 69 3.11 0.85 -23.04
N PRO A 70 4.04 0.05 -22.47
CA PRO A 70 4.47 0.23 -21.08
C PRO A 70 4.85 1.69 -20.88
N VAL A 71 4.14 2.36 -19.98
CA VAL A 71 4.44 3.73 -19.58
C VAL A 71 5.79 3.64 -18.89
N THR A 72 6.86 4.09 -19.56
CA THR A 72 8.16 4.27 -18.91
C THR A 72 7.91 5.21 -17.75
N SER A 73 8.02 4.69 -16.52
CA SER A 73 7.88 5.49 -15.31
C SER A 73 8.77 6.73 -15.42
N VAL A 74 8.28 7.89 -14.98
CA VAL A 74 9.11 9.13 -14.87
C VAL A 74 10.38 8.87 -14.04
N TYR A 75 10.35 7.82 -13.20
CA TYR A 75 11.45 7.40 -12.35
C TYR A 75 12.38 6.36 -12.98
N GLN A 76 12.20 5.94 -14.24
CA GLN A 76 12.99 4.85 -14.82
C GLN A 76 14.49 5.17 -14.83
N ASP A 77 14.87 6.38 -15.25
CA ASP A 77 16.28 6.80 -15.27
C ASP A 77 16.91 6.81 -13.86
N ALA A 78 16.13 7.17 -12.84
CA ALA A 78 16.58 7.15 -11.44
C ALA A 78 16.72 5.72 -10.93
N ILE A 79 15.77 4.83 -11.25
CA ILE A 79 15.85 3.40 -10.92
C ILE A 79 17.08 2.77 -11.57
N ASP A 80 17.32 3.05 -12.86
CA ASP A 80 18.45 2.49 -13.59
C ASP A 80 19.78 2.97 -13.01
N GLN A 81 19.86 4.24 -12.58
CA GLN A 81 21.03 4.77 -11.89
C GLN A 81 21.27 4.11 -10.53
N ASP A 82 20.21 3.88 -9.74
CA ASP A 82 20.33 3.23 -8.44
C ASP A 82 20.74 1.76 -8.58
N LEU A 83 20.16 1.04 -9.55
CA LEU A 83 20.55 -0.34 -9.87
C LEU A 83 21.99 -0.42 -10.40
N ALA A 84 22.39 0.51 -11.26
CA ALA A 84 23.78 0.62 -11.71
C ALA A 84 24.70 0.81 -10.50
N ARG A 85 24.29 1.68 -9.55
CA ARG A 85 25.05 1.93 -8.34
C ARG A 85 25.28 0.66 -7.52
N LEU A 86 24.24 -0.14 -7.30
CA LEU A 86 24.33 -1.42 -6.59
C LEU A 86 25.22 -2.42 -7.34
N SER A 87 24.99 -2.61 -8.64
CA SER A 87 25.68 -3.61 -9.45
C SER A 87 27.20 -3.38 -9.54
N GLU A 88 27.63 -2.12 -9.66
CA GLU A 88 29.05 -1.75 -9.69
C GLU A 88 29.76 -2.04 -8.36
N ARG A 89 29.02 -2.18 -7.25
CA ARG A 89 29.56 -2.47 -5.91
C ARG A 89 29.23 -3.89 -5.44
N ASP A 90 28.76 -4.77 -6.33
CA ASP A 90 28.37 -6.14 -6.00
C ASP A 90 29.48 -6.88 -5.23
N GLN A 91 30.73 -6.78 -5.70
CA GLN A 91 31.86 -7.42 -5.04
C GLN A 91 32.14 -6.88 -3.63
N ALA A 92 31.90 -5.59 -3.38
CA ALA A 92 32.12 -4.95 -2.09
C ALA A 92 30.96 -5.19 -1.10
N LEU A 93 29.79 -5.55 -1.61
CA LEU A 93 28.60 -5.87 -0.82
C LEU A 93 28.49 -7.38 -0.55
N PHE A 94 28.86 -8.20 -1.51
CA PHE A 94 28.49 -9.62 -1.56
C PHE A 94 29.64 -10.56 -1.93
N GLY A 95 30.89 -10.07 -1.94
CA GLY A 95 32.06 -10.89 -2.17
C GLY A 95 32.15 -12.06 -1.17
N PRO A 96 32.55 -13.27 -1.62
CA PRO A 96 32.52 -14.48 -0.79
C PRO A 96 33.40 -14.37 0.46
N ASP A 97 34.51 -13.63 0.35
CA ASP A 97 35.53 -13.45 1.40
C ASP A 97 35.19 -12.34 2.40
N LEU A 98 34.09 -11.61 2.19
CA LEU A 98 33.68 -10.55 3.11
C LEU A 98 33.22 -11.11 4.45
N PRO A 99 33.36 -10.36 5.56
CA PRO A 99 32.90 -10.82 6.86
C PRO A 99 31.38 -11.08 6.86
N GLY A 100 30.97 -12.18 7.49
CA GLY A 100 29.55 -12.52 7.66
C GLY A 100 29.31 -14.01 7.88
N PHE A 101 28.11 -14.48 7.55
CA PHE A 101 27.71 -15.89 7.70
C PHE A 101 26.92 -16.41 6.49
N GLY A 102 26.74 -17.74 6.44
CA GLY A 102 26.11 -18.45 5.32
C GLY A 102 27.12 -18.96 4.28
N PRO A 103 26.70 -19.82 3.33
CA PRO A 103 27.58 -20.38 2.31
C PRO A 103 28.09 -19.30 1.34
N PRO A 104 29.38 -19.23 0.99
CA PRO A 104 29.92 -18.18 0.12
C PRO A 104 29.34 -18.18 -1.31
N GLY A 105 28.79 -19.32 -1.75
CA GLY A 105 28.13 -19.46 -3.06
C GLY A 105 26.61 -19.55 -2.99
N ALA A 106 26.00 -19.08 -1.90
CA ALA A 106 24.55 -19.12 -1.74
C ALA A 106 23.83 -18.29 -2.81
N ALA A 107 22.67 -18.76 -3.27
CA ALA A 107 21.87 -18.10 -4.30
C ALA A 107 21.34 -16.72 -3.86
N LEU A 108 20.94 -16.60 -2.59
CA LEU A 108 20.42 -15.36 -2.02
C LEU A 108 21.53 -14.63 -1.26
N ARG A 109 21.61 -13.30 -1.42
CA ARG A 109 22.66 -12.48 -0.81
C ARG A 109 22.06 -11.23 -0.19
N ILE A 110 22.46 -10.93 1.04
CA ILE A 110 22.09 -9.72 1.78
C ILE A 110 23.36 -9.12 2.38
N ALA A 111 23.55 -7.81 2.28
CA ALA A 111 24.52 -7.08 3.08
C ALA A 111 23.79 -6.29 4.16
N LEU A 112 24.10 -6.54 5.42
CA LEU A 112 23.57 -5.82 6.57
C LEU A 112 24.56 -4.75 7.01
N PHE A 113 24.17 -3.48 6.88
CA PHE A 113 24.89 -2.35 7.43
C PHE A 113 24.47 -2.11 8.87
N THR A 114 25.44 -2.08 9.78
CA THR A 114 25.29 -1.81 11.21
C THR A 114 26.01 -0.53 11.62
N ALA A 115 25.72 -0.03 12.81
CA ALA A 115 26.46 1.06 13.45
C ALA A 115 26.64 0.77 14.95
N PRO A 116 27.65 1.37 15.62
CA PRO A 116 27.90 1.14 17.04
C PRO A 116 26.70 1.45 17.96
N ASP A 117 25.98 2.54 17.68
CA ASP A 117 24.84 3.02 18.49
C ASP A 117 23.49 2.58 17.90
N CYS A 118 23.40 1.30 17.50
CA CYS A 118 22.23 0.74 16.84
C CYS A 118 21.53 -0.32 17.71
N PRO A 119 20.41 0.02 18.38
CA PRO A 119 19.75 -0.90 19.30
C PRO A 119 19.16 -2.14 18.60
N ASP A 120 18.72 -1.99 17.35
CA ASP A 120 18.09 -3.07 16.61
C ASP A 120 19.06 -3.89 15.74
N CYS A 121 20.35 -3.53 15.66
CA CYS A 121 21.31 -4.23 14.81
C CYS A 121 21.56 -5.67 15.26
N ASN A 122 21.64 -5.91 16.57
CA ASN A 122 21.78 -7.28 17.09
C ASN A 122 20.56 -8.14 16.72
N ARG A 123 19.35 -7.58 16.85
CA ARG A 123 18.11 -8.28 16.46
C ARG A 123 18.07 -8.56 14.96
N ALA A 124 18.44 -7.60 14.13
CA ALA A 124 18.53 -7.76 12.68
C ALA A 124 19.48 -8.89 12.28
N GLU A 125 20.64 -8.98 12.93
CA GLU A 125 21.60 -10.06 12.69
C GLU A 125 21.05 -11.42 13.13
N GLU A 126 20.45 -11.51 14.32
CA GLU A 126 19.83 -12.74 14.83
C GLU A 126 18.73 -13.25 13.89
N ASP A 127 17.86 -12.36 13.42
CA ASP A 127 16.80 -12.64 12.46
C ASP A 127 17.36 -13.21 11.14
N LEU A 128 18.40 -12.57 10.59
CA LEU A 128 19.08 -13.04 9.38
C LEU A 128 19.80 -14.37 9.58
N ARG A 129 20.38 -14.60 10.76
CA ARG A 129 21.00 -15.89 11.11
C ARG A 129 19.96 -17.01 11.14
N ALA A 130 18.77 -16.76 11.66
CA ALA A 130 17.67 -17.72 11.64
C ALA A 130 17.22 -18.01 10.19
N LEU A 131 17.11 -16.99 9.34
CA LEU A 131 16.76 -17.16 7.92
C LEU A 131 17.81 -17.99 7.17
N ALA A 132 19.10 -17.74 7.41
CA ALA A 132 20.20 -18.48 6.78
C ALA A 132 20.28 -19.96 7.18
N GLN A 133 19.57 -20.39 8.23
CA GLN A 133 19.46 -21.82 8.57
C GLN A 133 18.45 -22.57 7.69
N THR A 134 17.51 -21.84 7.07
CA THR A 134 16.38 -22.42 6.32
C THR A 134 16.40 -22.07 4.84
N HIS A 135 17.21 -21.08 4.44
CA HIS A 135 17.36 -20.60 3.08
C HIS A 135 18.82 -20.67 2.66
N ASP A 136 19.05 -20.86 1.36
CA ASP A 136 20.39 -20.73 0.76
C ASP A 136 20.76 -19.25 0.67
N LEU A 137 21.12 -18.68 1.83
CA LEU A 137 21.33 -17.25 2.05
C LEU A 137 22.74 -16.97 2.59
N ARG A 138 23.45 -16.06 1.92
CA ARG A 138 24.70 -15.45 2.38
C ARG A 138 24.42 -14.05 2.91
N VAL A 139 24.91 -13.77 4.12
CA VAL A 139 24.80 -12.45 4.75
C VAL A 139 26.16 -11.85 5.00
N THR A 140 26.45 -10.71 4.37
CA THR A 140 27.64 -9.88 4.66
C THR A 140 27.33 -8.91 5.79
N LEU A 141 28.27 -8.72 6.73
CA LEU A 141 28.17 -7.74 7.80
C LEU A 141 29.10 -6.57 7.52
N LEU A 142 28.54 -5.36 7.41
CA LEU A 142 29.26 -4.13 7.12
C LEU A 142 28.97 -3.12 8.21
N ASP A 143 29.99 -2.35 8.62
CA ASP A 143 29.79 -1.27 9.58
C ASP A 143 29.85 0.07 8.84
N ILE A 144 28.85 0.93 9.03
CA ILE A 144 28.74 2.21 8.31
C ILE A 144 30.00 3.06 8.51
N THR A 145 30.58 3.08 9.70
CA THR A 145 31.77 3.89 10.01
C THR A 145 33.02 3.30 9.36
N ARG A 146 33.18 1.97 9.42
CA ARG A 146 34.34 1.28 8.82
C ARG A 146 34.27 1.22 7.30
N ASN A 147 33.05 1.27 6.73
CA ASN A 147 32.77 1.20 5.31
C ASN A 147 32.20 2.53 4.79
N ALA A 148 32.63 3.67 5.35
CA ALA A 148 32.05 4.99 5.10
C ALA A 148 31.93 5.36 3.61
N ALA A 149 32.97 5.11 2.80
CA ALA A 149 32.92 5.41 1.37
C ALA A 149 31.84 4.61 0.62
N LEU A 150 31.63 3.35 1.02
CA LEU A 150 30.58 2.51 0.44
C LEU A 150 29.20 2.96 0.94
N ALA A 151 29.07 3.27 2.22
CA ALA A 151 27.82 3.77 2.81
C ALA A 151 27.41 5.13 2.21
N GLU A 152 28.35 6.07 2.05
CA GLU A 152 28.12 7.37 1.40
C GLU A 152 27.66 7.20 -0.05
N THR A 153 28.34 6.34 -0.81
CA THR A 153 27.96 6.05 -2.21
C THR A 153 26.53 5.52 -2.27
N LEU A 154 26.15 4.60 -1.39
CA LEU A 154 24.82 4.00 -1.35
C LEU A 154 23.79 4.85 -0.59
N GLU A 155 24.17 6.05 -0.14
CA GLU A 155 23.32 6.95 0.65
C GLU A 155 22.71 6.26 1.89
N ILE A 156 23.50 5.39 2.53
CA ILE A 156 23.15 4.69 3.77
C ILE A 156 23.56 5.56 4.95
N ASP A 157 22.58 6.22 5.55
CA ASP A 157 22.70 7.17 6.65
C ASP A 157 22.17 6.62 7.98
N MET A 158 21.59 5.42 7.99
CA MET A 158 21.02 4.79 9.17
C MET A 158 21.28 3.28 9.24
N ALA A 159 21.25 2.76 10.48
CA ALA A 159 21.38 1.35 10.78
C ALA A 159 20.16 0.84 11.60
N PRO A 160 19.76 -0.44 11.45
CA PRO A 160 20.26 -1.36 10.43
C PRO A 160 19.71 -1.00 9.04
N SER A 161 20.50 -1.27 7.99
CA SER A 161 20.05 -1.18 6.59
C SER A 161 20.45 -2.45 5.85
N TYR A 162 19.55 -2.97 5.03
CA TYR A 162 19.71 -4.22 4.29
C TYR A 162 19.87 -3.90 2.82
N VAL A 163 20.94 -4.39 2.19
CA VAL A 163 21.16 -4.25 0.76
C VAL A 163 20.99 -5.62 0.12
N LEU A 164 20.06 -5.72 -0.82
CA LEU A 164 19.84 -6.85 -1.71
C LEU A 164 20.38 -6.49 -3.10
N PRO A 165 20.53 -7.45 -4.03
CA PRO A 165 21.09 -7.17 -5.36
C PRO A 165 20.34 -6.08 -6.16
N ASP A 166 19.04 -5.93 -5.91
CA ASP A 166 18.13 -5.07 -6.68
C ASP A 166 17.40 -4.02 -5.82
N MET A 167 17.63 -3.97 -4.51
CA MET A 167 16.94 -3.04 -3.61
C MET A 167 17.66 -2.82 -2.29
N MET A 168 17.24 -1.77 -1.57
CA MET A 168 17.69 -1.48 -0.20
C MET A 168 16.49 -1.31 0.73
N LEU A 169 16.58 -1.86 1.94
CA LEU A 169 15.57 -1.74 3.00
C LEU A 169 16.22 -1.01 4.19
N ARG A 170 15.55 0.03 4.72
CA ARG A 170 16.07 0.86 5.81
C ARG A 170 15.31 0.59 7.11
N GLY A 171 16.04 0.51 8.22
CA GLY A 171 15.48 0.16 9.54
C GLY A 171 15.30 -1.33 9.74
N HIS A 172 14.99 -1.76 10.97
CA HIS A 172 14.77 -3.18 11.26
C HIS A 172 13.57 -3.73 10.48
N ILE A 173 13.79 -4.83 9.75
CA ILE A 173 12.76 -5.50 8.95
C ILE A 173 12.45 -6.85 9.61
N PRO A 174 11.19 -7.10 10.01
CA PRO A 174 10.80 -8.39 10.59
C PRO A 174 11.08 -9.58 9.64
N PRO A 175 11.46 -10.76 10.17
CA PRO A 175 11.77 -11.94 9.35
C PRO A 175 10.69 -12.31 8.34
N ILE A 176 9.41 -12.26 8.76
CA ILE A 176 8.26 -12.58 7.91
C ILE A 176 8.13 -11.66 6.68
N VAL A 177 8.65 -10.44 6.78
CA VAL A 177 8.71 -9.49 5.68
C VAL A 177 9.92 -9.79 4.78
N LEU A 178 11.09 -10.04 5.38
CA LEU A 178 12.31 -10.45 4.65
C LEU A 178 12.08 -11.69 3.78
N GLU A 179 11.36 -12.69 4.30
CA GLU A 179 11.01 -13.90 3.55
C GLU A 179 10.28 -13.64 2.23
N ARG A 180 9.54 -12.53 2.10
CA ARG A 180 8.83 -12.20 0.86
C ARG A 180 9.79 -11.78 -0.27
N TYR A 181 10.96 -11.27 0.10
CA TYR A 181 12.01 -10.86 -0.84
C TYR A 181 12.93 -12.03 -1.19
N LEU A 182 13.07 -13.02 -0.30
CA LEU A 182 13.87 -14.23 -0.53
C LEU A 182 13.20 -15.27 -1.46
N LYS A 183 11.89 -15.13 -1.73
CA LYS A 183 11.10 -16.07 -2.54
C LYS A 183 10.97 -15.66 -4.02
N ARG A 184 11.60 -14.56 -4.43
CA ARG A 184 11.53 -14.06 -5.81
C ARG A 184 12.51 -14.79 -6.73
#